data_AF-A0A965Q949-F1
#
_entry.id   AF-A0A965Q949-F1
#
_cell.length_a   1.000
_cell.length_b   1.000
_cell.length_c   1.000
_cell.angle_alpha   90.00
_cell.angle_beta   90.00
_cell.angle_gamma   90.00
#
_symmetry.space_group_name_H-M   'P 1'
#
loop_
_entity.id
_entity.type
_entity.pdbx_description
1 polymer ?
#
loop_
_entity_poly.entity_id
_entity_poly.type
_entity_poly.pdbx_seq_one_letter_code
_entity_poly.pdbx_strand_id
1 'polypeptide(L)'
;MFKRKIIPAILYLCIVPSALSGETSDLVTGTISVKDSFVDSRIMKFPATVETYDKKQIEETVNAATPAQTLKYLPSIQVRERSIGDRNGIISSRTIGSISSAQSMLYADGVLLSNLLGNSFSYPPRWGMVNPEEIQRISMMYGPFSSLYAGNSMGGVINIETRMPERLEAHAGVQSFIQNFKLYGTDQTKIGNREFFSVGNKVNDFSFWASVNRLENTAQPLDFSVSDSKGVGTTPDTIAGAYRDKGIKNQDRIIFGATAIDTSIQTNGKFKGQYEFSNQSKLTYTIGLWDLDSRQNVQSYIKDTLGNSIYGGNVIFDGKSYSLSKMNPAQAEAFHVMQSIDFKSNDKGFFNWQVTLSDYDYRRDLSNRSNLSETSNTNPSLTNPYISKTGQITDLSGTGWTVFDSRITLRPKDHIIDLGYHLDYYQLRQIVNASSDWMGSQKGTFSSLSSGNTKTHAVYVQDKWQITPLWALTLGARQEHYEAYDGVNQNTTNLARYEDRSRNTFSPK
;
A
#
# COMPACT_ATOMS: atom_id res chain seq x y z
N MET A 1 29.58 -4.32 40.60
CA MET A 1 30.30 -5.49 40.08
C MET A 1 29.77 -5.79 38.68
N PHE A 2 30.51 -5.38 37.65
CA PHE A 2 30.16 -5.53 36.23
C PHE A 2 30.21 -7.00 35.78
N LYS A 3 29.14 -7.54 35.17
CA LYS A 3 29.20 -8.62 34.14
C LYS A 3 27.96 -8.48 33.24
N ARG A 4 28.12 -7.87 32.07
CA ARG A 4 28.32 -8.47 30.72
C ARG A 4 27.00 -8.89 30.04
N LYS A 5 26.50 -7.98 29.19
CA LYS A 5 25.47 -8.23 28.17
C LYS A 5 26.07 -9.11 27.07
N ILE A 6 25.37 -10.17 26.71
CA ILE A 6 25.70 -11.05 25.58
C ILE A 6 25.15 -10.39 24.32
N ILE A 7 26.04 -10.00 23.42
CA ILE A 7 25.75 -9.57 22.05
C ILE A 7 25.84 -10.83 21.18
N PRO A 8 24.81 -11.23 20.43
CA PRO A 8 24.96 -12.32 19.48
C PRO A 8 25.78 -11.82 18.28
N ALA A 9 26.92 -12.47 18.07
CA ALA A 9 27.78 -12.26 16.90
C ALA A 9 27.07 -12.85 15.66
N ILE A 10 26.80 -12.00 14.67
CA ILE A 10 26.36 -12.40 13.33
C ILE A 10 27.61 -12.77 12.53
N LEU A 11 27.69 -14.02 12.10
CA LEU A 11 28.76 -14.57 11.28
C LEU A 11 28.56 -14.07 9.83
N TYR A 12 29.40 -13.14 9.37
CA TYR A 12 29.46 -12.73 7.96
C TYR A 12 30.15 -13.83 7.14
N LEU A 13 29.42 -14.44 6.21
CA LEU A 13 30.01 -15.26 5.17
C LEU A 13 30.58 -14.33 4.08
N CYS A 14 31.88 -14.03 4.15
CA CYS A 14 32.59 -13.31 3.10
C CYS A 14 32.77 -14.23 1.88
N ILE A 15 31.95 -14.04 0.85
CA ILE A 15 32.26 -14.56 -0.50
C ILE A 15 33.07 -13.48 -1.20
N VAL A 16 34.37 -13.73 -1.38
CA VAL A 16 35.27 -12.90 -2.19
C VAL A 16 34.94 -13.16 -3.66
N PRO A 17 34.56 -12.15 -4.48
CA PRO A 17 34.53 -12.32 -5.92
C PRO A 17 35.96 -12.21 -6.46
N SER A 18 36.43 -13.28 -7.11
CA SER A 18 37.64 -13.25 -7.92
C SER A 18 37.45 -12.25 -9.05
N ALA A 19 38.23 -11.17 -9.04
CA ALA A 19 38.28 -10.21 -10.13
C ALA A 19 38.94 -10.85 -11.36
N LEU A 20 38.18 -11.01 -12.45
CA LEU A 20 38.77 -11.05 -13.80
C LEU A 20 38.71 -9.64 -14.37
N SER A 21 39.85 -8.94 -14.29
CA SER A 21 40.09 -7.69 -15.00
C SER A 21 40.58 -8.02 -16.41
N GLY A 22 39.79 -7.61 -17.40
CA GLY A 22 40.18 -7.54 -18.80
C GLY A 22 39.49 -6.33 -19.42
N GLU A 23 39.95 -5.13 -19.10
CA GLU A 23 39.56 -3.92 -19.84
C GLU A 23 40.25 -3.95 -21.22
N THR A 24 39.48 -4.27 -22.26
CA THR A 24 39.74 -3.77 -23.61
C THR A 24 38.73 -2.65 -23.87
N SER A 25 39.21 -1.41 -23.76
CA SER A 25 38.48 -0.21 -24.19
C SER A 25 38.39 -0.19 -25.72
N ASP A 26 37.40 -0.89 -26.26
CA ASP A 26 36.86 -0.57 -27.57
C ASP A 26 35.65 0.34 -27.36
N LEU A 27 35.85 1.63 -27.65
CA LEU A 27 34.79 2.61 -27.87
C LEU A 27 33.99 2.17 -29.11
N VAL A 28 33.09 1.21 -28.92
CA VAL A 28 32.00 0.97 -29.86
C VAL A 28 31.06 2.16 -29.66
N THR A 29 31.17 3.15 -30.53
CA THR A 29 30.07 4.09 -30.83
C THR A 29 28.91 3.27 -31.38
N GLY A 30 28.20 2.60 -30.47
CA GLY A 30 26.91 2.02 -30.76
C GLY A 30 26.01 3.15 -31.20
N THR A 31 25.32 2.94 -32.32
CA THR A 31 24.27 3.83 -32.82
C THR A 31 23.44 4.32 -31.64
N ILE A 32 23.50 5.62 -31.32
CA ILE A 32 22.59 6.24 -30.36
C ILE A 32 21.21 6.20 -31.03
N SER A 33 20.51 5.09 -30.85
CA SER A 33 19.11 4.99 -31.17
C SER A 33 18.38 5.72 -30.07
N VAL A 34 17.94 6.95 -30.35
CA VAL A 34 16.95 7.63 -29.52
C VAL A 34 15.64 6.85 -29.69
N LYS A 35 15.50 5.75 -28.95
CA LYS A 35 14.19 5.12 -28.74
C LYS A 35 13.47 6.01 -27.77
N ASP A 36 12.56 6.83 -28.31
CA ASP A 36 11.54 7.56 -27.58
C ASP A 36 10.98 6.63 -26.48
N SER A 37 11.38 6.89 -25.22
CA SER A 37 11.01 6.10 -24.04
C SER A 37 9.52 5.84 -24.13
N PHE A 38 9.12 4.57 -24.12
CA PHE A 38 7.75 4.15 -24.36
C PHE A 38 6.87 4.60 -23.21
N VAL A 39 6.48 5.87 -23.24
CA VAL A 39 5.53 6.39 -22.30
C VAL A 39 4.23 5.67 -22.52
N ASP A 40 3.68 5.11 -21.45
CA ASP A 40 2.29 4.71 -21.42
C ASP A 40 1.44 5.84 -22.01
N SER A 41 0.91 5.60 -23.22
CA SER A 41 0.20 6.62 -23.98
C SER A 41 -0.98 7.19 -23.20
N ARG A 42 -1.43 6.53 -22.12
CA ARG A 42 -2.50 6.97 -21.23
C ARG A 42 -2.19 8.27 -20.45
N ILE A 43 -0.94 8.77 -20.39
CA ILE A 43 -0.62 9.94 -19.54
C ILE A 43 -0.05 11.18 -20.26
N MET A 44 0.94 11.11 -21.15
CA MET A 44 1.66 12.36 -21.56
C MET A 44 1.06 13.22 -22.68
N LYS A 45 -0.13 12.92 -23.22
CA LYS A 45 -0.68 13.67 -24.37
C LYS A 45 -2.11 14.18 -24.17
N PHE A 46 -2.57 14.37 -22.93
CA PHE A 46 -3.94 14.82 -22.65
C PHE A 46 -4.01 16.25 -22.14
N PRO A 47 -5.17 16.93 -22.24
CA PRO A 47 -5.41 18.26 -21.68
C PRO A 47 -5.59 18.20 -20.15
N ALA A 48 -4.78 17.38 -19.50
CA ALA A 48 -4.66 17.28 -18.06
C ALA A 48 -3.26 17.75 -17.68
N THR A 49 -3.12 18.38 -16.51
CA THR A 49 -1.79 18.55 -15.93
C THR A 49 -1.24 17.16 -15.65
N VAL A 50 -0.04 16.91 -16.16
CA VAL A 50 0.64 15.63 -16.07
C VAL A 50 2.05 15.91 -15.64
N GLU A 51 2.43 15.32 -14.52
CA GLU A 51 3.79 15.42 -14.01
C GLU A 51 4.43 14.06 -14.01
N THR A 52 5.68 14.01 -14.44
CA THR A 52 6.39 12.77 -14.68
C THR A 52 7.81 12.87 -14.20
N TYR A 53 8.19 11.95 -13.32
CA TYR A 53 9.57 11.81 -12.85
C TYR A 53 10.14 10.52 -13.46
N ASP A 54 11.28 10.66 -14.13
CA ASP A 54 12.02 9.51 -14.64
C ASP A 54 12.97 8.94 -13.58
N LYS A 55 13.56 7.79 -13.88
CA LYS A 55 14.52 7.10 -13.01
C LYS A 55 15.62 8.03 -12.49
N LYS A 56 16.21 8.83 -13.38
CA LYS A 56 17.33 9.71 -13.01
C LYS A 56 16.88 10.77 -12.02
N GLN A 57 15.74 11.41 -12.29
CA GLN A 57 15.17 12.40 -11.39
C GLN A 57 14.77 11.79 -10.05
N ILE A 58 14.22 10.58 -10.03
CA ILE A 58 13.90 9.86 -8.79
C ILE A 58 15.18 9.62 -7.98
N GLU A 59 16.24 9.08 -8.60
CA GLU A 59 17.52 8.78 -7.95
C GLU A 59 18.22 10.04 -7.41
N GLU A 60 18.16 11.15 -8.14
CA GLU A 60 18.79 12.43 -7.75
C GLU A 60 18.00 13.18 -6.67
N THR A 61 16.68 13.01 -6.60
CA THR A 61 15.82 13.78 -5.68
C THR A 61 15.41 13.00 -4.44
N VAL A 62 15.19 11.69 -4.53
CA VAL A 62 14.64 10.86 -3.45
C VAL A 62 15.47 9.60 -3.24
N ASN A 63 16.01 9.45 -2.02
CA ASN A 63 16.52 8.16 -1.56
C ASN A 63 15.36 7.24 -1.13
N ALA A 64 14.58 6.75 -2.10
CA ALA A 64 13.30 6.08 -1.85
C ALA A 64 13.48 4.70 -1.19
N ALA A 65 12.87 4.52 -0.02
CA ALA A 65 12.76 3.22 0.64
C ALA A 65 11.50 2.44 0.24
N THR A 66 10.45 3.15 -0.20
CA THR A 66 9.20 2.57 -0.69
C THR A 66 8.84 3.17 -2.05
N PRO A 67 8.06 2.47 -2.89
CA PRO A 67 7.60 3.01 -4.18
C PRO A 67 6.83 4.31 -4.02
N ALA A 68 6.02 4.42 -2.95
CA ALA A 68 5.26 5.63 -2.63
C ALA A 68 6.15 6.87 -2.47
N GLN A 69 7.37 6.72 -1.94
CA GLN A 69 8.29 7.85 -1.74
C GLN A 69 8.81 8.43 -3.05
N THR A 70 8.80 7.68 -4.15
CA THR A 70 9.18 8.21 -5.47
C THR A 70 8.27 9.35 -5.95
N LEU A 71 7.07 9.47 -5.34
CA LEU A 71 6.10 10.55 -5.62
C LEU A 71 6.30 11.81 -4.77
N LYS A 72 7.24 11.80 -3.81
CA LYS A 72 7.30 12.80 -2.72
C LYS A 72 7.37 14.26 -3.17
N TYR A 73 7.99 14.53 -4.31
CA TYR A 73 8.16 15.90 -4.84
C TYR A 73 7.26 16.21 -6.03
N LEU A 74 6.36 15.30 -6.42
CA LEU A 74 5.32 15.65 -7.36
C LEU A 74 4.39 16.70 -6.73
N PRO A 75 3.98 17.73 -7.48
CA PRO A 75 3.16 18.80 -6.93
C PRO A 75 1.78 18.28 -6.54
N SER A 76 1.15 18.89 -5.53
CA SER A 76 -0.29 18.72 -5.24
C SER A 76 -0.78 17.28 -4.99
N ILE A 77 0.12 16.40 -4.56
CA ILE A 77 -0.17 15.02 -4.18
C ILE A 77 0.55 14.71 -2.86
N GLN A 78 -0.06 13.85 -2.05
CA GLN A 78 0.55 13.30 -0.86
C GLN A 78 0.19 11.81 -0.77
N VAL A 79 1.19 10.97 -0.54
CA VAL A 79 0.92 9.61 -0.05
C VAL A 79 1.03 9.64 1.47
N ARG A 80 -0.04 9.26 2.16
CA ARG A 80 -0.08 9.28 3.64
C ARG A 80 0.64 8.07 4.22
N GLU A 81 1.97 8.07 4.18
CA GLU A 81 2.80 7.15 4.96
C GLU A 81 3.10 7.78 6.34
N ARG A 82 2.79 7.07 7.43
CA ARG A 82 3.09 7.52 8.80
C ARG A 82 4.49 7.14 9.27
N SER A 83 5.08 6.15 8.61
CA SER A 83 6.43 5.62 8.81
C SER A 83 6.90 4.94 7.53
N ILE A 84 8.21 4.70 7.39
CA ILE A 84 8.74 3.91 6.26
C ILE A 84 8.13 2.51 6.32
N GLY A 85 7.59 2.03 5.20
CA GLY A 85 6.89 0.75 5.15
C GLY A 85 5.46 0.78 5.72
N ASP A 86 4.87 1.96 5.99
CA ASP A 86 3.46 2.02 6.40
C ASP A 86 2.56 1.41 5.32
N ARG A 87 1.88 0.32 5.66
CA ARG A 87 0.92 -0.36 4.79
C ARG A 87 -0.24 0.54 4.37
N ASN A 88 -0.58 1.58 5.14
CA ASN A 88 -1.72 2.46 4.90
C ASN A 88 -1.39 3.70 4.03
N GLY A 89 -0.64 3.51 2.95
CA GLY A 89 -0.24 4.57 2.01
C GLY A 89 -1.38 5.05 1.11
N ILE A 90 -2.35 5.80 1.66
CA ILE A 90 -3.44 6.38 0.85
C ILE A 90 -2.94 7.55 0.01
N ILE A 91 -3.33 7.58 -1.27
CA ILE A 91 -3.10 8.70 -2.16
C ILE A 91 -4.13 9.80 -1.88
N SER A 92 -3.64 10.99 -1.54
CA SER A 92 -4.41 12.21 -1.38
C SER A 92 -3.95 13.24 -2.41
N SER A 93 -4.89 14.00 -2.97
CA SER A 93 -4.62 15.06 -3.94
C SER A 93 -5.49 16.29 -3.64
N ARG A 94 -5.48 17.30 -4.52
CA ARG A 94 -6.18 18.58 -4.30
C ARG A 94 -7.64 18.44 -3.87
N THR A 95 -8.36 17.45 -4.41
CA THR A 95 -9.80 17.27 -4.19
C THR A 95 -10.13 16.07 -3.32
N ILE A 96 -9.15 15.21 -3.02
CA ILE A 96 -9.36 13.90 -2.39
C ILE A 96 -8.50 13.77 -1.15
N GLY A 97 -9.15 13.54 -0.01
CA GLY A 97 -8.49 13.40 1.29
C GLY A 97 -7.96 11.99 1.56
N SER A 98 -7.19 11.86 2.65
CA SER A 98 -6.51 10.61 3.03
C SER A 98 -7.42 9.48 3.55
N ILE A 99 -8.73 9.64 3.48
CA ILE A 99 -9.73 8.60 3.79
C ILE A 99 -10.52 8.16 2.55
N SER A 100 -10.27 8.80 1.40
CA SER A 100 -10.95 8.53 0.14
C SER A 100 -10.11 7.63 -0.77
N SER A 101 -9.74 6.45 -0.26
CA SER A 101 -8.82 5.53 -0.94
C SER A 101 -9.28 5.05 -2.32
N ALA A 102 -10.59 4.98 -2.56
CA ALA A 102 -11.16 4.53 -3.82
C ALA A 102 -11.30 5.66 -4.86
N GLN A 103 -10.77 6.86 -4.60
CA GLN A 103 -10.93 8.04 -5.46
C GLN A 103 -9.66 8.47 -6.21
N SER A 104 -8.53 7.77 -6.02
CA SER A 104 -7.30 7.95 -6.79
C SER A 104 -6.80 6.60 -7.26
N MET A 105 -6.43 6.49 -8.53
CA MET A 105 -6.06 5.20 -9.11
C MET A 105 -4.55 5.04 -9.21
N LEU A 106 -4.04 3.86 -8.84
CA LEU A 106 -2.64 3.47 -9.03
C LEU A 106 -2.57 2.31 -10.01
N TYR A 107 -1.79 2.49 -11.07
CA TYR A 107 -1.44 1.46 -12.03
C TYR A 107 0.06 1.19 -12.02
N ALA A 108 0.44 -0.05 -12.31
CA ALA A 108 1.82 -0.43 -12.62
C ALA A 108 1.82 -1.30 -13.89
N ASP A 109 2.54 -0.87 -14.93
CA ASP A 109 2.61 -1.59 -16.22
C ASP A 109 1.24 -1.95 -16.82
N GLY A 110 0.23 -1.09 -16.64
CA GLY A 110 -1.13 -1.38 -17.10
C GLY A 110 -2.04 -2.02 -16.05
N VAL A 111 -1.47 -2.68 -15.04
CA VAL A 111 -2.22 -3.39 -14.00
C VAL A 111 -2.75 -2.45 -12.93
N LEU A 112 -4.03 -2.57 -12.57
CA LEU A 112 -4.66 -1.81 -11.50
C LEU A 112 -4.26 -2.36 -10.12
N LEU A 113 -3.60 -1.53 -9.31
CA LEU A 113 -3.18 -1.85 -7.94
C LEU A 113 -4.09 -1.24 -6.87
N SER A 114 -5.06 -0.40 -7.25
CA SER A 114 -6.01 0.19 -6.31
C SER A 114 -6.96 -0.85 -5.71
N ASN A 115 -7.11 -0.80 -4.40
CA ASN A 115 -8.04 -1.64 -3.65
C ASN A 115 -9.40 -0.94 -3.56
N LEU A 116 -10.38 -1.42 -4.33
CA LEU A 116 -11.74 -0.84 -4.40
C LEU A 116 -12.75 -1.54 -3.48
N LEU A 117 -12.30 -2.44 -2.59
CA LEU A 117 -13.17 -3.15 -1.64
C LEU A 117 -13.75 -2.27 -0.52
N GLY A 118 -13.30 -1.02 -0.43
CA GLY A 118 -13.79 -0.04 0.51
C GLY A 118 -13.14 1.32 0.32
N ASN A 119 -13.58 2.29 1.12
CA ASN A 119 -13.12 3.68 1.03
C ASN A 119 -12.69 4.19 2.41
N SER A 120 -11.44 3.91 2.79
CA SER A 120 -10.86 4.31 4.08
C SER A 120 -9.35 4.12 4.09
N PHE A 121 -8.68 4.44 5.21
CA PHE A 121 -7.26 4.15 5.38
C PHE A 121 -6.90 2.66 5.33
N SER A 122 -7.87 1.75 5.47
CA SER A 122 -7.67 0.29 5.45
C SER A 122 -7.69 -0.32 4.05
N TYR A 123 -7.98 0.48 3.01
CA TYR A 123 -7.99 0.02 1.61
C TYR A 123 -6.95 0.75 0.76
N PRO A 124 -5.66 0.76 1.16
CA PRO A 124 -4.60 1.38 0.38
C PRO A 124 -4.38 0.65 -0.94
N PRO A 125 -3.88 1.36 -1.97
CA PRO A 125 -3.30 0.70 -3.14
C PRO A 125 -2.18 -0.26 -2.75
N ARG A 126 -1.98 -1.30 -3.55
CA ARG A 126 -1.00 -2.36 -3.28
C ARG A 126 0.40 -1.97 -3.76
N TRP A 127 0.98 -0.97 -3.11
CA TRP A 127 2.35 -0.47 -3.35
C TRP A 127 3.41 -1.56 -3.32
N GLY A 128 3.24 -2.57 -2.45
CA GLY A 128 4.15 -3.71 -2.34
C GLY A 128 4.25 -4.59 -3.60
N MET A 129 3.51 -4.30 -4.66
CA MET A 129 3.69 -4.98 -5.94
C MET A 129 4.78 -4.36 -6.81
N VAL A 130 5.42 -3.27 -6.39
CA VAL A 130 6.48 -2.59 -7.14
C VAL A 130 7.67 -2.38 -6.21
N ASN A 131 8.89 -2.50 -6.74
CA ASN A 131 10.11 -2.12 -6.03
C ASN A 131 10.63 -0.77 -6.55
N PRO A 132 11.23 0.10 -5.73
CA PRO A 132 11.77 1.38 -6.22
C PRO A 132 12.78 1.25 -7.36
N GLU A 133 13.64 0.23 -7.35
CA GLU A 133 14.79 0.06 -8.26
C GLU A 133 14.40 -0.31 -9.70
N GLU A 134 13.20 -0.85 -9.87
CA GLU A 134 12.65 -1.21 -11.18
C GLU A 134 11.84 -0.08 -11.79
N ILE A 135 11.53 0.99 -11.04
CA ILE A 135 10.76 2.12 -11.55
C ILE A 135 11.60 2.85 -12.58
N GLN A 136 11.18 2.77 -13.84
CA GLN A 136 11.75 3.56 -14.93
C GLN A 136 11.19 4.97 -14.92
N ARG A 137 9.89 5.08 -14.60
CA ARG A 137 9.15 6.32 -14.62
C ARG A 137 7.90 6.23 -13.77
N ILE A 138 7.55 7.35 -13.16
CA ILE A 138 6.28 7.51 -12.47
C ILE A 138 5.59 8.78 -12.97
N SER A 139 4.32 8.66 -13.31
CA SER A 139 3.54 9.76 -13.88
C SER A 139 2.23 9.93 -13.11
N MET A 140 1.87 11.17 -12.82
CA MET A 140 0.62 11.56 -12.19
C MET A 140 -0.20 12.42 -13.16
N MET A 141 -1.39 11.95 -13.51
CA MET A 141 -2.43 12.74 -14.17
C MET A 141 -3.35 13.32 -13.09
N TYR A 142 -3.44 14.64 -12.98
CA TYR A 142 -4.25 15.29 -11.96
C TYR A 142 -5.70 15.44 -12.42
N GLY A 143 -6.65 14.94 -11.63
CA GLY A 143 -8.08 15.16 -11.83
C GLY A 143 -8.75 14.22 -12.86
N PRO A 144 -10.08 14.37 -13.05
CA PRO A 144 -10.92 13.43 -13.79
C PRO A 144 -11.00 13.72 -15.29
N PHE A 145 -9.89 14.02 -15.97
CA PHE A 145 -9.91 14.58 -17.34
C PHE A 145 -9.76 13.55 -18.47
N SER A 146 -9.83 12.25 -18.17
CA SER A 146 -9.65 11.19 -19.17
C SER A 146 -10.74 10.12 -19.06
N SER A 147 -11.28 9.67 -20.19
CA SER A 147 -12.24 8.55 -20.26
C SER A 147 -11.56 7.18 -20.25
N LEU A 148 -10.23 7.16 -20.42
CA LEU A 148 -9.41 5.94 -20.41
C LEU A 148 -9.42 5.24 -19.05
N TYR A 149 -9.61 6.00 -17.98
CA TYR A 149 -9.55 5.51 -16.62
C TYR A 149 -10.95 5.41 -16.00
N ALA A 150 -11.05 4.59 -14.95
CA ALA A 150 -12.29 4.35 -14.23
C ALA A 150 -12.89 5.66 -13.67
N GLY A 151 -14.23 5.76 -13.64
CA GLY A 151 -14.93 6.99 -13.24
C GLY A 151 -14.61 7.44 -11.81
N ASN A 152 -14.15 6.52 -10.96
CA ASN A 152 -13.69 6.78 -9.60
C ASN A 152 -12.32 7.47 -9.53
N SER A 153 -11.58 7.68 -10.62
CA SER A 153 -10.28 8.37 -10.64
C SER A 153 -10.35 9.90 -10.47
N MET A 154 -11.24 10.39 -9.60
CA MET A 154 -11.51 11.83 -9.41
C MET A 154 -10.32 12.61 -8.86
N GLY A 155 -9.50 12.00 -8.01
CA GLY A 155 -8.29 12.58 -7.46
C GLY A 155 -7.10 12.56 -8.41
N GLY A 156 -7.19 11.76 -9.47
CA GLY A 156 -6.15 11.56 -10.47
C GLY A 156 -5.72 10.11 -10.59
N VAL A 157 -4.75 9.92 -11.47
CA VAL A 157 -4.22 8.60 -11.83
C VAL A 157 -2.72 8.62 -11.78
N ILE A 158 -2.15 7.71 -10.99
CA ILE A 158 -0.73 7.42 -10.96
C ILE A 158 -0.48 6.20 -11.83
N ASN A 159 0.49 6.28 -12.72
CA ASN A 159 1.00 5.12 -13.43
C ASN A 159 2.50 4.99 -13.20
N ILE A 160 2.88 3.77 -12.81
CA ILE A 160 4.27 3.35 -12.69
C ILE A 160 4.63 2.52 -13.92
N GLU A 161 5.73 2.86 -14.56
CA GLU A 161 6.35 2.04 -15.60
C GLU A 161 7.61 1.40 -15.03
N THR A 162 7.67 0.07 -15.10
CA THR A 162 8.86 -0.67 -14.67
C THR A 162 9.73 -1.09 -15.85
N ARG A 163 11.04 -1.00 -15.68
CA ARG A 163 12.03 -1.27 -16.73
C ARG A 163 12.15 -2.78 -17.03
N MET A 164 12.59 -3.08 -18.26
CA MET A 164 13.10 -4.39 -18.65
C MET A 164 14.56 -4.25 -19.10
N PRO A 165 15.44 -5.21 -18.79
CA PRO A 165 16.87 -5.15 -19.13
C PRO A 165 17.08 -5.29 -20.64
N GLU A 166 18.11 -4.63 -21.16
CA GLU A 166 18.59 -4.80 -22.54
C GLU A 166 19.83 -5.71 -22.64
N ARG A 167 20.49 -5.96 -21.51
CA ARG A 167 21.68 -6.81 -21.37
C ARG A 167 21.70 -7.41 -19.97
N LEU A 168 22.62 -8.35 -19.73
CA LEU A 168 22.80 -8.92 -18.40
C LEU A 168 23.19 -7.81 -17.42
N GLU A 169 22.40 -7.67 -16.35
CA GLU A 169 22.64 -6.75 -15.26
C GLU A 169 22.20 -7.36 -13.93
N ALA A 170 22.91 -7.00 -12.87
CA ALA A 170 22.57 -7.36 -11.51
C ALA A 170 22.81 -6.15 -10.60
N HIS A 171 21.91 -5.94 -9.65
CA HIS A 171 21.97 -4.85 -8.70
C HIS A 171 21.66 -5.38 -7.30
N ALA A 172 22.36 -4.87 -6.30
CA ALA A 172 22.09 -5.12 -4.90
C ALA A 172 22.30 -3.84 -4.12
N GLY A 173 21.59 -3.68 -3.01
CA GLY A 173 21.79 -2.55 -2.13
C GLY A 173 21.21 -2.75 -0.75
N VAL A 174 21.75 -1.98 0.19
CA VAL A 174 21.32 -1.94 1.59
C VAL A 174 21.14 -0.48 1.97
N GLN A 175 20.01 -0.17 2.60
CA GLN A 175 19.67 1.16 3.07
C GLN A 175 19.24 1.07 4.53
N SER A 176 19.89 1.83 5.41
CA SER A 176 19.50 1.94 6.82
C SER A 176 18.94 3.33 7.11
N PHE A 177 17.96 3.39 7.99
CA PHE A 177 17.35 4.64 8.43
C PHE A 177 17.20 4.65 9.94
N ILE A 178 17.45 5.81 10.55
CA ILE A 178 17.45 6.01 11.99
C ILE A 178 16.47 7.12 12.32
N GLN A 179 15.62 6.87 13.30
CA GLN A 179 14.65 7.85 13.80
C GLN A 179 14.78 7.98 15.32
N ASN A 180 15.02 9.20 15.79
CA ASN A 180 14.93 9.52 17.21
C ASN A 180 13.53 10.05 17.52
N PHE A 181 12.89 9.50 18.55
CA PHE A 181 11.58 9.92 19.01
C PHE A 181 11.59 10.15 20.52
N LYS A 182 11.25 11.36 20.94
CA LYS A 182 11.12 11.73 22.35
C LYS A 182 9.87 12.56 22.56
N LEU A 183 8.84 11.95 23.15
CA LEU A 183 7.60 12.63 23.52
C LEU A 183 6.93 11.89 24.67
N TYR A 184 6.44 12.64 25.66
CA TYR A 184 5.84 12.13 26.89
C TYR A 184 6.76 11.10 27.58
N GLY A 185 6.24 9.89 27.86
CA GLY A 185 6.99 8.78 28.46
C GLY A 185 7.73 7.88 27.47
N THR A 186 7.81 8.25 26.19
CA THR A 186 8.57 7.49 25.18
C THR A 186 9.83 8.26 24.78
N ASP A 187 10.98 7.62 24.97
CA ASP A 187 12.29 8.05 24.48
C ASP A 187 12.95 6.83 23.81
N GLN A 188 12.97 6.82 22.48
CA GLN A 188 13.37 5.67 21.67
C GLN A 188 14.13 6.11 20.42
N THR A 189 15.22 5.42 20.13
CA THR A 189 15.86 5.44 18.80
C THR A 189 15.44 4.18 18.05
N LYS A 190 14.82 4.36 16.89
CA LYS A 190 14.42 3.29 15.98
C LYS A 190 15.39 3.20 14.83
N ILE A 191 15.69 1.98 14.42
CA ILE A 191 16.51 1.68 13.27
C ILE A 191 15.68 0.74 12.41
N GLY A 192 15.64 1.00 11.11
CA GLY A 192 15.16 0.02 10.16
C GLY A 192 16.09 -0.06 8.97
N ASN A 193 15.89 -1.13 8.20
CA ASN A 193 16.77 -1.51 7.11
C ASN A 193 15.95 -1.96 5.91
N ARG A 194 16.51 -1.75 4.73
CA ARG A 194 16.00 -2.25 3.47
C ARG A 194 17.12 -2.92 2.72
N GLU A 195 16.91 -4.16 2.30
CA GLU A 195 17.83 -4.91 1.47
C GLU A 195 17.14 -5.22 0.14
N PHE A 196 17.85 -5.09 -0.98
CA PHE A 196 17.32 -5.49 -2.27
C PHE A 196 18.38 -6.21 -3.10
N PHE A 197 17.90 -7.12 -3.95
CA PHE A 197 18.65 -7.76 -5.00
C PHE A 197 17.78 -7.88 -6.25
N SER A 198 18.36 -7.63 -7.41
CA SER A 198 17.69 -7.83 -8.70
C SER A 198 18.67 -8.31 -9.75
N VAL A 199 18.19 -9.15 -10.67
CA VAL A 199 18.95 -9.64 -11.82
C VAL A 199 18.04 -9.63 -13.04
N GLY A 200 18.59 -9.25 -14.19
CA GLY A 200 17.88 -9.27 -15.44
C GLY A 200 18.81 -9.50 -16.61
N ASN A 201 18.25 -10.05 -17.70
CA ASN A 201 18.99 -10.22 -18.95
C ASN A 201 18.04 -10.18 -20.14
N LYS A 202 18.58 -9.87 -21.33
CA LYS A 202 17.92 -10.06 -22.62
C LYS A 202 18.74 -11.05 -23.45
N VAL A 203 18.09 -12.13 -23.87
CA VAL A 203 18.64 -13.17 -24.75
C VAL A 203 17.77 -13.20 -26.00
N ASN A 204 18.32 -12.69 -27.11
CA ASN A 204 17.58 -12.46 -28.36
C ASN A 204 16.31 -11.62 -28.09
N ASP A 205 15.15 -12.16 -28.43
CA ASP A 205 13.86 -11.49 -28.29
C ASP A 205 13.22 -11.67 -26.91
N PHE A 206 13.83 -12.48 -26.03
CA PHE A 206 13.34 -12.71 -24.68
C PHE A 206 14.12 -11.88 -23.66
N SER A 207 13.42 -11.19 -22.77
CA SER A 207 14.01 -10.49 -21.62
C SER A 207 13.33 -10.92 -20.33
N PHE A 208 14.09 -11.01 -19.24
CA PHE A 208 13.54 -11.31 -17.92
C PHE A 208 14.14 -10.39 -16.86
N TRP A 209 13.36 -10.16 -15.81
CA TRP A 209 13.74 -9.43 -14.62
C TRP A 209 13.23 -10.17 -13.39
N ALA A 210 14.11 -10.39 -12.41
CA ALA A 210 13.77 -10.98 -11.13
C ALA A 210 14.29 -10.08 -10.02
N SER A 211 13.48 -9.83 -8.98
CA SER A 211 13.91 -9.04 -7.82
C SER A 211 13.34 -9.56 -6.52
N VAL A 212 14.07 -9.30 -5.44
CA VAL A 212 13.62 -9.45 -4.07
C VAL A 212 13.96 -8.17 -3.29
N ASN A 213 12.99 -7.67 -2.53
CA ASN A 213 13.17 -6.55 -1.62
C ASN A 213 12.70 -6.98 -0.23
N ARG A 214 13.47 -6.70 0.80
CA ARG A 214 13.09 -6.88 2.20
C ARG A 214 13.19 -5.53 2.89
N LEU A 215 12.13 -5.13 3.58
CA LEU A 215 12.04 -3.89 4.33
C LEU A 215 11.60 -4.20 5.76
N GLU A 216 12.42 -3.82 6.73
CA GLU A 216 12.11 -3.90 8.16
C GLU A 216 12.17 -2.52 8.79
N ASN A 217 11.09 -2.15 9.48
CA ASN A 217 11.04 -0.89 10.22
C ASN A 217 10.19 -1.00 11.47
N THR A 218 10.58 -0.27 12.51
CA THR A 218 9.74 0.01 13.68
C THR A 218 9.35 1.48 13.68
N ALA A 219 8.05 1.76 13.57
CA ALA A 219 7.52 3.09 13.67
C ALA A 219 7.66 3.67 15.09
N GLN A 220 7.71 5.00 15.18
CA GLN A 220 7.38 5.73 16.40
C GLN A 220 5.92 5.44 16.84
N PRO A 221 5.52 5.76 18.09
CA PRO A 221 4.10 5.79 18.45
C PRO A 221 3.29 6.60 17.44
N LEU A 222 2.37 5.94 16.74
CA LEU A 222 1.53 6.58 15.73
C LEU A 222 0.26 7.21 16.34
N ASP A 223 -0.05 6.86 17.59
CA ASP A 223 -1.18 7.41 18.33
C ASP A 223 -0.92 7.31 19.85
N PHE A 224 -1.76 7.95 20.65
CA PHE A 224 -1.68 7.96 22.11
C PHE A 224 -3.03 7.65 22.75
N SER A 225 -2.99 6.94 23.87
CA SER A 225 -4.16 6.77 24.72
C SER A 225 -4.44 8.09 25.45
N VAL A 226 -5.58 8.69 25.15
CA VAL A 226 -6.01 9.98 25.70
C VAL A 226 -7.41 9.88 26.28
N SER A 227 -7.68 10.66 27.32
CA SER A 227 -9.02 10.80 27.89
C SER A 227 -9.21 12.16 28.54
N ASP A 228 -10.42 12.69 28.41
CA ASP A 228 -10.88 13.91 29.07
C ASP A 228 -11.51 13.54 30.42
N SER A 229 -11.46 14.48 31.38
CA SER A 229 -12.04 14.27 32.71
C SER A 229 -13.54 13.98 32.62
N LYS A 230 -14.00 12.94 33.32
CA LYS A 230 -15.43 12.59 33.47
C LYS A 230 -16.08 13.19 34.71
N GLY A 231 -15.29 13.79 35.59
CA GLY A 231 -15.78 14.47 36.78
C GLY A 231 -14.76 14.40 37.91
N VAL A 232 -15.23 14.70 39.12
CA VAL A 232 -14.42 14.59 40.35
C VAL A 232 -14.21 13.11 40.67
N GLY A 233 -12.99 12.75 41.08
CA GLY A 233 -12.67 11.41 41.58
C GLY A 233 -13.32 11.18 42.95
N THR A 234 -13.84 9.97 43.17
CA THR A 234 -14.49 9.58 44.43
C THR A 234 -13.54 8.91 45.42
N THR A 235 -12.30 8.64 45.01
CA THR A 235 -11.24 8.03 45.81
C THR A 235 -9.92 8.78 45.60
N PRO A 236 -8.87 8.53 46.41
CA PRO A 236 -7.53 8.99 46.09
C PRO A 236 -7.06 8.54 44.70
N ASP A 237 -6.03 9.21 44.19
CA ASP A 237 -5.40 8.88 42.93
C ASP A 237 -5.03 7.39 42.86
N THR A 238 -5.52 6.73 41.82
CA THR A 238 -5.31 5.29 41.62
C THR A 238 -4.10 5.01 40.74
N ILE A 239 -3.52 6.05 40.11
CA ILE A 239 -2.42 5.94 39.17
C ILE A 239 -1.34 7.00 39.35
N ALA A 240 -0.15 6.69 38.87
CA ALA A 240 0.95 7.65 38.67
C ALA A 240 1.54 7.55 37.26
N GLY A 241 2.22 8.60 36.78
CA GLY A 241 3.02 8.59 35.54
C GLY A 241 2.32 9.12 34.27
N ALA A 242 1.12 9.67 34.37
CA ALA A 242 0.42 10.27 33.24
C ALA A 242 0.98 11.66 32.86
N TYR A 243 0.80 12.07 31.61
CA TYR A 243 1.28 13.36 31.09
C TYR A 243 0.10 14.28 30.75
N ARG A 244 0.24 15.58 31.02
CA ARG A 244 -0.78 16.59 30.66
C ARG A 244 -0.52 17.13 29.27
N ASP A 245 -1.59 17.37 28.51
CA ASP A 245 -1.52 17.98 27.18
C ASP A 245 -2.82 18.75 26.87
N LYS A 246 -2.84 19.51 25.77
CA LYS A 246 -4.01 20.21 25.27
C LYS A 246 -4.53 19.57 23.98
N GLY A 247 -5.84 19.33 23.93
CA GLY A 247 -6.50 18.85 22.72
C GLY A 247 -6.59 19.92 21.63
N ILE A 248 -7.06 19.54 20.44
CA ILE A 248 -7.24 20.45 19.30
C ILE A 248 -8.28 21.56 19.55
N LYS A 249 -9.16 21.40 20.55
CA LYS A 249 -10.10 22.45 21.00
C LYS A 249 -9.57 23.21 22.21
N ASN A 250 -8.27 23.10 22.50
CA ASN A 250 -7.58 23.69 23.65
C ASN A 250 -8.11 23.22 25.03
N GLN A 251 -8.80 22.08 25.06
CA GLN A 251 -9.27 21.45 26.31
C GLN A 251 -8.14 20.67 26.99
N ASP A 252 -8.19 20.60 28.32
CA ASP A 252 -7.27 19.75 29.09
C ASP A 252 -7.52 18.28 28.79
N ARG A 253 -6.47 17.57 28.36
CA ARG A 253 -6.47 16.12 28.20
C ARG A 253 -5.27 15.50 28.90
N ILE A 254 -5.41 14.23 29.26
CA ILE A 254 -4.32 13.45 29.86
C ILE A 254 -3.89 12.37 28.87
N ILE A 255 -2.58 12.15 28.79
CA ILE A 255 -1.94 11.11 27.99
C ILE A 255 -1.53 9.96 28.93
N PHE A 256 -2.06 8.78 28.66
CA PHE A 256 -1.93 7.59 29.52
C PHE A 256 -0.96 6.55 28.98
N GLY A 257 -0.65 6.60 27.68
CA GLY A 257 0.27 5.67 27.04
C GLY A 257 0.41 5.93 25.54
N ALA A 258 1.40 5.31 24.94
CA ALA A 258 1.60 5.26 23.49
C ALA A 258 0.95 4.00 22.90
N THR A 259 0.36 4.14 21.71
CA THR A 259 -0.24 3.05 20.95
C THR A 259 0.30 3.03 19.52
N ALA A 260 -0.06 1.98 18.77
CA ALA A 260 0.31 1.85 17.37
C ALA A 260 1.82 1.92 17.09
N ILE A 261 2.64 1.33 17.98
CA ILE A 261 4.08 1.16 17.76
C ILE A 261 4.25 -0.10 16.90
N ASP A 262 4.26 0.08 15.58
CA ASP A 262 4.28 -1.03 14.62
C ASP A 262 5.71 -1.40 14.22
N THR A 263 6.09 -2.66 14.40
CA THR A 263 7.27 -3.26 13.79
C THR A 263 6.81 -4.13 12.62
N SER A 264 7.16 -3.75 11.40
CA SER A 264 6.78 -4.48 10.19
C SER A 264 8.00 -4.98 9.45
N ILE A 265 7.94 -6.23 9.00
CA ILE A 265 8.83 -6.83 8.02
C ILE A 265 8.00 -7.10 6.77
N GLN A 266 8.41 -6.53 5.65
CA GLN A 266 7.80 -6.74 4.34
C GLN A 266 8.82 -7.35 3.41
N THR A 267 8.41 -8.40 2.70
CA THR A 267 9.25 -9.03 1.66
C THR A 267 8.48 -9.08 0.36
N ASN A 268 9.11 -8.59 -0.70
CA ASN A 268 8.51 -8.44 -2.02
C ASN A 268 9.38 -9.22 -3.00
N GLY A 269 8.85 -10.29 -3.58
CA GLY A 269 9.45 -11.02 -4.68
C GLY A 269 8.75 -10.67 -5.99
N LYS A 270 9.50 -10.48 -7.07
CA LYS A 270 8.91 -10.27 -8.40
C LYS A 270 9.69 -11.00 -9.47
N PHE A 271 8.96 -11.57 -10.42
CA PHE A 271 9.48 -12.01 -11.71
C PHE A 271 8.66 -11.39 -12.84
N LYS A 272 9.35 -10.92 -13.88
CA LYS A 272 8.76 -10.37 -15.10
C LYS A 272 9.50 -10.96 -16.29
N GLY A 273 8.77 -11.57 -17.21
CA GLY A 273 9.30 -12.10 -18.47
C GLY A 273 8.61 -11.40 -19.64
N GLN A 274 9.37 -11.01 -20.66
CA GLN A 274 8.86 -10.34 -21.85
C GLN A 274 9.45 -10.98 -23.11
N TYR A 275 8.59 -11.28 -24.08
CA TYR A 275 8.96 -11.77 -25.41
C TYR A 275 8.53 -10.77 -26.49
N GLU A 276 9.47 -10.39 -27.35
CA GLU A 276 9.25 -9.52 -28.51
C GLU A 276 9.04 -10.38 -29.76
N PHE A 277 7.90 -10.26 -30.44
CA PHE A 277 7.62 -11.00 -31.66
C PHE A 277 8.13 -10.25 -32.90
N SER A 278 8.37 -10.99 -33.99
CA SER A 278 8.82 -10.42 -35.27
C SER A 278 7.85 -9.40 -35.87
N ASN A 279 6.55 -9.52 -35.58
CA ASN A 279 5.52 -8.56 -35.98
C ASN A 279 5.48 -7.30 -35.09
N GLN A 280 6.54 -7.04 -34.32
CA GLN A 280 6.64 -5.93 -33.37
C GLN A 280 5.52 -5.95 -32.31
N SER A 281 5.07 -7.13 -31.88
CA SER A 281 4.22 -7.28 -30.69
C SER A 281 5.05 -7.68 -29.48
N LYS A 282 4.56 -7.42 -28.27
CA LYS A 282 5.24 -7.73 -27.00
C LYS A 282 4.28 -8.43 -26.07
N LEU A 283 4.67 -9.61 -25.58
CA LEU A 283 3.96 -10.34 -24.52
C LEU A 283 4.78 -10.27 -23.25
N THR A 284 4.17 -9.82 -22.17
CA THR A 284 4.78 -9.71 -20.84
C THR A 284 3.97 -10.52 -19.85
N TYR A 285 4.64 -11.36 -19.08
CA TYR A 285 4.08 -12.02 -17.90
C TYR A 285 4.77 -11.49 -16.65
N THR A 286 4.00 -11.12 -15.64
CA THR A 286 4.50 -10.64 -14.35
C THR A 286 3.87 -11.47 -13.23
N ILE A 287 4.68 -11.87 -12.25
CA ILE A 287 4.22 -12.40 -10.96
C ILE A 287 4.89 -11.62 -9.84
N GLY A 288 4.09 -11.15 -8.89
CA GLY A 288 4.51 -10.47 -7.67
C GLY A 288 4.05 -11.23 -6.44
N LEU A 289 4.93 -11.37 -5.47
CA LEU A 289 4.69 -12.01 -4.17
C LEU A 289 4.97 -10.96 -3.09
N TRP A 290 4.03 -10.74 -2.18
CA TRP A 290 4.23 -9.84 -1.05
C TRP A 290 3.88 -10.54 0.25
N ASP A 291 4.85 -10.61 1.14
CA ASP A 291 4.72 -11.18 2.48
C ASP A 291 4.89 -10.07 3.53
N LEU A 292 4.07 -10.12 4.57
CA LEU A 292 4.07 -9.18 5.69
C LEU A 292 4.01 -9.97 7.01
N ASP A 293 4.91 -9.63 7.93
CA ASP A 293 4.77 -9.89 9.37
C ASP A 293 4.86 -8.54 10.09
N SER A 294 3.79 -8.17 10.81
CA SER A 294 3.71 -6.91 11.55
C SER A 294 3.25 -7.17 12.97
N ARG A 295 3.91 -6.50 13.92
CA ARG A 295 3.57 -6.53 15.35
C ARG A 295 3.39 -5.11 15.85
N GLN A 296 2.17 -4.81 16.26
CA GLN A 296 1.79 -3.55 16.83
C GLN A 296 1.78 -3.64 18.36
N ASN A 297 2.69 -2.92 19.00
CA ASN A 297 2.79 -2.84 20.45
C ASN A 297 2.17 -1.56 21.01
N VAL A 298 1.96 -1.59 22.33
CA VAL A 298 1.49 -0.46 23.13
C VAL A 298 2.42 -0.28 24.33
N GLN A 299 2.55 0.96 24.80
CA GLN A 299 3.35 1.31 25.97
C GLN A 299 2.46 2.08 26.95
N SER A 300 2.14 1.46 28.09
CA SER A 300 1.50 2.20 29.17
C SER A 300 2.51 3.12 29.87
N TYR A 301 2.11 4.36 30.15
CA TYR A 301 2.86 5.28 31.00
C TYR A 301 2.41 5.23 32.46
N ILE A 302 1.23 4.67 32.70
CA ILE A 302 0.58 4.70 34.00
C ILE A 302 0.74 3.39 34.76
N LYS A 303 0.96 3.51 36.06
CA LYS A 303 1.05 2.38 36.98
C LYS A 303 0.04 2.53 38.11
N ASP A 304 -0.47 1.40 38.59
CA ASP A 304 -1.27 1.33 39.82
C ASP A 304 -0.41 1.60 41.07
N THR A 305 -1.05 1.63 42.24
CA THR A 305 -0.38 1.83 43.54
C THR A 305 0.58 0.71 43.93
N LEU A 306 0.50 -0.45 43.27
CA LEU A 306 1.39 -1.60 43.45
C LEU A 306 2.53 -1.64 42.41
N GLY A 307 2.56 -0.69 41.47
CA GLY A 307 3.58 -0.56 40.43
C GLY A 307 3.30 -1.33 39.13
N ASN A 308 2.13 -1.95 38.97
CA ASN A 308 1.74 -2.67 37.76
C ASN A 308 1.26 -1.70 36.67
N SER A 309 1.64 -1.97 35.42
CA SER A 309 1.19 -1.16 34.27
C SER A 309 -0.30 -1.34 33.98
N ILE A 310 -1.02 -0.23 33.74
CA ILE A 310 -2.45 -0.22 33.39
C ILE A 310 -2.61 0.08 31.90
N TYR A 311 -3.39 -0.73 31.18
CA TYR A 311 -3.60 -0.57 29.73
C TYR A 311 -4.97 -0.01 29.35
N GLY A 312 -5.83 0.28 30.33
CA GLY A 312 -7.09 1.02 30.15
C GLY A 312 -8.10 0.67 31.24
N GLY A 313 -9.36 1.09 31.11
CA GLY A 313 -10.35 1.02 32.18
C GLY A 313 -10.48 2.34 32.95
N ASN A 314 -11.16 2.32 34.09
CA ASN A 314 -11.41 3.54 34.89
C ASN A 314 -10.23 3.83 35.81
N VAL A 315 -9.80 5.10 35.87
CA VAL A 315 -8.69 5.57 36.72
C VAL A 315 -9.01 6.93 37.32
N ILE A 316 -8.37 7.25 38.46
CA ILE A 316 -8.39 8.58 39.08
C ILE A 316 -6.97 9.13 39.12
N PHE A 317 -6.80 10.37 38.67
CA PHE A 317 -5.54 11.09 38.63
C PHE A 317 -5.78 12.56 38.90
N ASP A 318 -4.97 13.16 39.79
CA ASP A 318 -5.08 14.56 40.19
C ASP A 318 -6.50 14.93 40.67
N GLY A 319 -7.13 14.02 41.43
CA GLY A 319 -8.48 14.18 41.97
C GLY A 319 -9.62 14.16 40.94
N LYS A 320 -9.35 13.78 39.68
CA LYS A 320 -10.36 13.67 38.60
C LYS A 320 -10.49 12.23 38.10
N SER A 321 -11.69 11.85 37.68
CA SER A 321 -11.97 10.53 37.10
C SER A 321 -11.82 10.50 35.59
N TYR A 322 -11.27 9.41 35.06
CA TYR A 322 -11.06 9.19 33.62
C TYR A 322 -11.48 7.78 33.24
N SER A 323 -11.96 7.63 31.99
CA SER A 323 -12.28 6.32 31.41
C SER A 323 -11.42 6.12 30.16
N LEU A 324 -10.56 5.11 30.20
CA LEU A 324 -9.57 4.83 29.18
C LEU A 324 -10.03 3.69 28.29
N SER A 325 -10.09 3.93 26.98
CA SER A 325 -10.15 2.84 26.02
C SER A 325 -8.90 1.95 26.18
N LYS A 326 -9.09 0.64 26.09
CA LYS A 326 -7.99 -0.32 26.21
C LYS A 326 -7.00 -0.11 25.07
N MET A 327 -5.73 0.00 25.43
CA MET A 327 -4.61 -0.02 24.50
C MET A 327 -4.47 -1.45 23.99
N ASN A 328 -4.94 -1.70 22.77
CA ASN A 328 -4.95 -3.04 22.18
C ASN A 328 -3.70 -3.24 21.31
N PRO A 329 -2.75 -4.09 21.71
CA PRO A 329 -1.73 -4.58 20.79
C PRO A 329 -2.37 -5.50 19.73
N ALA A 330 -1.67 -5.65 18.62
CA ALA A 330 -2.13 -6.40 17.46
C ALA A 330 -0.96 -7.04 16.69
N GLN A 331 -1.28 -8.01 15.86
CA GLN A 331 -0.36 -8.65 14.91
C GLN A 331 -1.06 -8.79 13.56
N ALA A 332 -0.31 -8.63 12.48
CA ALA A 332 -0.80 -8.88 11.13
C ALA A 332 0.18 -9.81 10.39
N GLU A 333 -0.36 -10.80 9.70
CA GLU A 333 0.37 -11.69 8.80
C GLU A 333 -0.33 -11.71 7.45
N ALA A 334 0.36 -11.42 6.37
CA ALA A 334 -0.24 -11.47 5.04
C ALA A 334 0.71 -12.07 4.01
N PHE A 335 0.16 -12.79 3.05
CA PHE A 335 0.83 -13.28 1.85
C PHE A 335 -0.09 -13.08 0.66
N HIS A 336 0.25 -12.14 -0.21
CA HIS A 336 -0.53 -11.78 -1.39
C HIS A 336 0.22 -12.13 -2.66
N VAL A 337 -0.53 -12.55 -3.69
CA VAL A 337 0.00 -12.91 -5.00
C VAL A 337 -0.68 -12.06 -6.05
N MET A 338 0.11 -11.39 -6.88
CA MET A 338 -0.36 -10.72 -8.10
C MET A 338 0.20 -11.45 -9.30
N GLN A 339 -0.63 -11.66 -10.33
CA GLN A 339 -0.18 -12.11 -11.64
C GLN A 339 -0.79 -11.25 -12.73
N SER A 340 -0.07 -11.08 -13.84
CA SER A 340 -0.60 -10.38 -15.00
C SER A 340 0.00 -10.86 -16.31
N ILE A 341 -0.80 -10.76 -17.37
CA ILE A 341 -0.37 -10.89 -18.76
C ILE A 341 -0.71 -9.57 -19.48
N ASP A 342 0.29 -8.95 -20.10
CA ASP A 342 0.15 -7.77 -20.97
C ASP A 342 0.61 -8.14 -22.37
N PHE A 343 -0.28 -8.02 -23.35
CA PHE A 343 0.03 -8.26 -24.76
C PHE A 343 -0.30 -7.00 -25.56
N LYS A 344 0.67 -6.49 -26.32
CA LYS A 344 0.50 -5.23 -27.05
C LYS A 344 1.31 -5.16 -28.34
N SER A 345 0.82 -4.39 -29.29
CA SER A 345 1.60 -3.94 -30.45
C SER A 345 2.62 -2.86 -30.04
N ASN A 346 3.78 -2.84 -30.68
CA ASN A 346 4.91 -1.96 -30.36
C ASN A 346 5.41 -1.12 -31.55
N ASP A 347 4.72 -1.14 -32.69
CA ASP A 347 5.14 -0.47 -33.94
C ASP A 347 4.78 1.04 -34.00
N LYS A 348 3.98 1.54 -33.05
CA LYS A 348 3.44 2.92 -33.03
C LYS A 348 2.78 3.36 -34.36
N GLY A 349 2.28 2.40 -35.15
CA GLY A 349 1.66 2.65 -36.45
C GLY A 349 0.30 3.34 -36.36
N PHE A 350 -0.42 3.34 -37.48
CA PHE A 350 -1.79 3.83 -37.55
C PHE A 350 -2.71 3.10 -36.56
N PHE A 351 -2.51 1.80 -36.37
CA PHE A 351 -3.30 0.95 -35.49
C PHE A 351 -2.40 0.30 -34.45
N ASN A 352 -2.75 0.50 -33.18
CA ASN A 352 -2.16 -0.23 -32.06
C ASN A 352 -3.25 -0.81 -31.16
N TRP A 353 -2.90 -1.87 -30.46
CA TRP A 353 -3.76 -2.52 -29.50
C TRP A 353 -2.96 -2.99 -28.29
N GLN A 354 -3.66 -3.13 -27.17
CA GLN A 354 -3.14 -3.64 -25.91
C GLN A 354 -4.25 -4.40 -25.19
N VAL A 355 -3.89 -5.54 -24.59
CA VAL A 355 -4.76 -6.34 -23.74
C VAL A 355 -3.99 -6.69 -22.49
N THR A 356 -4.57 -6.38 -21.33
CA THR A 356 -4.03 -6.69 -20.02
C THR A 356 -5.04 -7.53 -19.24
N LEU A 357 -4.60 -8.65 -18.67
CA LEU A 357 -5.36 -9.43 -17.70
C LEU A 357 -4.52 -9.56 -16.44
N SER A 358 -5.10 -9.26 -15.28
CA SER A 358 -4.42 -9.36 -14.00
C SER A 358 -5.31 -9.92 -12.91
N ASP A 359 -4.70 -10.59 -11.94
CA ASP A 359 -5.33 -11.14 -10.76
C ASP A 359 -4.50 -10.77 -9.52
N TYR A 360 -5.19 -10.42 -8.43
CA TYR A 360 -4.60 -10.12 -7.13
C TYR A 360 -5.36 -10.91 -6.05
N ASP A 361 -4.68 -11.84 -5.39
CA ASP A 361 -5.28 -12.77 -4.43
C ASP A 361 -4.62 -12.70 -3.05
N TYR A 362 -5.45 -12.63 -2.02
CA TYR A 362 -5.02 -12.67 -0.62
C TYR A 362 -4.95 -14.14 -0.23
N ARG A 363 -3.80 -14.78 -0.50
CA ARG A 363 -3.58 -16.20 -0.15
C ARG A 363 -3.65 -16.44 1.35
N ARG A 364 -3.16 -15.46 2.12
CA ARG A 364 -3.28 -15.36 3.57
C ARG A 364 -3.37 -13.89 3.94
N ASP A 365 -4.31 -13.49 4.79
CA ASP A 365 -4.33 -12.17 5.40
C ASP A 365 -5.04 -12.28 6.75
N LEU A 366 -4.25 -12.26 7.83
CA LEU A 366 -4.69 -12.40 9.21
C LEU A 366 -4.36 -11.12 9.96
N SER A 367 -5.35 -10.57 10.65
CA SER A 367 -5.20 -9.47 11.58
C SER A 367 -5.70 -9.88 12.96
N ASN A 368 -4.78 -10.10 13.87
CA ASN A 368 -5.04 -10.50 15.25
C ASN A 368 -4.95 -9.28 16.15
N ARG A 369 -5.84 -9.17 17.14
CA ARG A 369 -5.78 -8.09 18.14
C ARG A 369 -6.23 -8.57 19.51
N SER A 370 -5.67 -7.96 20.55
CA SER A 370 -6.25 -8.09 21.88
C SER A 370 -7.68 -7.52 21.90
N ASN A 371 -8.56 -8.16 22.66
CA ASN A 371 -9.95 -7.77 22.82
C ASN A 371 -10.44 -8.06 24.24
N LEU A 372 -9.75 -7.47 25.23
CA LEU A 372 -10.12 -7.62 26.65
C LEU A 372 -11.34 -6.77 26.99
N SER A 373 -12.32 -7.35 27.69
CA SER A 373 -13.56 -6.70 28.10
C SER A 373 -13.56 -6.13 29.53
N GLU A 374 -12.60 -6.54 30.37
CA GLU A 374 -12.56 -6.15 31.79
C GLU A 374 -12.21 -4.67 31.98
N THR A 375 -13.07 -3.94 32.69
CA THR A 375 -12.92 -2.48 32.91
C THR A 375 -12.35 -2.13 34.28
N SER A 376 -12.41 -3.07 35.23
CA SER A 376 -11.82 -2.91 36.56
C SER A 376 -10.32 -3.18 36.55
N ASN A 377 -9.54 -2.27 37.14
CA ASN A 377 -8.09 -2.41 37.30
C ASN A 377 -7.68 -3.15 38.59
N THR A 378 -8.63 -3.73 39.32
CA THR A 378 -8.36 -4.46 40.57
C THR A 378 -7.54 -5.73 40.37
N ASN A 379 -7.56 -6.30 39.15
CA ASN A 379 -6.74 -7.45 38.81
C ASN A 379 -5.93 -7.20 37.51
N PRO A 380 -4.63 -6.89 37.63
CA PRO A 380 -3.75 -6.67 36.48
C PRO A 380 -3.68 -7.84 35.50
N SER A 381 -3.89 -9.09 35.94
CA SER A 381 -3.86 -10.26 35.05
C SER A 381 -5.04 -10.32 34.07
N LEU A 382 -6.16 -9.65 34.39
CA LEU A 382 -7.35 -9.58 33.54
C LEU A 382 -7.36 -8.36 32.62
N THR A 383 -6.48 -7.38 32.87
CA THR A 383 -6.46 -6.09 32.15
C THR A 383 -5.20 -5.85 31.33
N ASN A 384 -4.15 -6.64 31.54
CA ASN A 384 -2.93 -6.58 30.76
C ASN A 384 -3.01 -7.51 29.52
N PRO A 385 -2.99 -6.96 28.29
CA PRO A 385 -3.15 -7.72 27.04
C PRO A 385 -1.98 -8.64 26.71
N TYR A 386 -0.87 -8.54 27.45
CA TYR A 386 0.30 -9.41 27.34
C TYR A 386 0.28 -10.58 28.34
N ILE A 387 -0.60 -10.54 29.35
CA ILE A 387 -0.83 -11.63 30.30
C ILE A 387 -2.08 -12.41 29.89
N SER A 388 -3.22 -11.72 29.83
CA SER A 388 -4.45 -12.28 29.26
C SER A 388 -4.44 -12.02 27.76
N LYS A 389 -4.15 -13.07 26.99
CA LYS A 389 -4.00 -13.01 25.53
C LYS A 389 -5.31 -13.25 24.79
N THR A 390 -6.46 -13.12 25.45
CA THR A 390 -7.75 -13.22 24.76
C THR A 390 -7.90 -12.10 23.74
N GLY A 391 -8.47 -12.42 22.58
CA GLY A 391 -8.60 -11.46 21.50
C GLY A 391 -9.50 -11.90 20.36
N GLN A 392 -9.25 -11.33 19.19
CA GLN A 392 -9.96 -11.64 17.96
C GLN A 392 -8.98 -11.79 16.81
N ILE A 393 -9.32 -12.65 15.87
CA ILE A 393 -8.60 -12.87 14.61
C ILE A 393 -9.55 -12.53 13.48
N THR A 394 -9.16 -11.61 12.63
CA THR A 394 -9.82 -11.31 11.36
C THR A 394 -9.05 -12.00 10.25
N ASP A 395 -9.72 -12.83 9.45
CA ASP A 395 -9.17 -13.50 8.29
C ASP A 395 -9.81 -12.95 7.02
N LEU A 396 -8.96 -12.48 6.11
CA LEU A 396 -9.32 -11.93 4.81
C LEU A 396 -8.92 -12.84 3.64
N SER A 397 -8.46 -14.07 3.90
CA SER A 397 -8.02 -15.02 2.87
C SER A 397 -9.12 -15.29 1.83
N GLY A 398 -8.74 -15.29 0.56
CA GLY A 398 -9.66 -15.37 -0.59
C GLY A 398 -10.31 -14.04 -0.99
N THR A 399 -9.99 -12.95 -0.31
CA THR A 399 -10.26 -11.59 -0.82
C THR A 399 -9.35 -11.29 -2.00
N GLY A 400 -9.82 -10.55 -2.99
CA GLY A 400 -9.01 -10.26 -4.18
C GLY A 400 -9.76 -9.53 -5.28
N TRP A 401 -9.08 -9.34 -6.40
CA TRP A 401 -9.69 -8.81 -7.62
C TRP A 401 -9.01 -9.30 -8.89
N THR A 402 -9.80 -9.37 -9.95
CA THR A 402 -9.36 -9.66 -11.30
C THR A 402 -9.74 -8.49 -12.20
N VAL A 403 -8.83 -8.07 -13.08
CA VAL A 403 -9.04 -6.93 -13.99
C VAL A 403 -8.64 -7.34 -15.39
N PHE A 404 -9.51 -7.05 -16.35
CA PHE A 404 -9.28 -7.16 -17.77
C PHE A 404 -9.43 -5.78 -18.40
N ASP A 405 -8.43 -5.35 -19.15
CA ASP A 405 -8.44 -4.10 -19.90
C ASP A 405 -8.02 -4.37 -21.33
N SER A 406 -8.80 -3.91 -22.30
CA SER A 406 -8.45 -3.95 -23.71
C SER A 406 -8.59 -2.58 -24.33
N ARG A 407 -7.64 -2.23 -25.20
CA ARG A 407 -7.57 -0.94 -25.83
C ARG A 407 -7.10 -1.05 -27.26
N ILE A 408 -7.66 -0.20 -28.11
CA ILE A 408 -7.23 0.10 -29.47
C ILE A 408 -6.91 1.59 -29.54
N THR A 409 -5.75 1.93 -30.08
CA THR A 409 -5.36 3.30 -30.40
C THR A 409 -5.23 3.44 -31.91
N LEU A 410 -5.99 4.35 -32.50
CA LEU A 410 -5.88 4.76 -33.89
C LEU A 410 -5.17 6.11 -33.98
N ARG A 411 -4.28 6.27 -34.96
CA ARG A 411 -3.59 7.54 -35.24
C ARG A 411 -3.83 8.03 -36.66
N PRO A 412 -5.07 8.43 -37.00
CA PRO A 412 -5.30 9.19 -38.23
C PRO A 412 -4.49 10.50 -38.21
N LYS A 413 -4.40 11.16 -39.36
CA LYS A 413 -3.76 12.48 -39.44
C LYS A 413 -4.40 13.43 -38.43
N ASP A 414 -3.58 14.09 -37.60
CA ASP A 414 -3.97 15.07 -36.59
C ASP A 414 -4.90 14.56 -35.45
N HIS A 415 -5.21 13.26 -35.42
CA HIS A 415 -6.08 12.65 -34.41
C HIS A 415 -5.36 11.51 -33.68
N ILE A 416 -5.73 11.31 -32.40
CA ILE A 416 -5.42 10.10 -31.65
C ILE A 416 -6.73 9.63 -31.02
N ILE A 417 -7.24 8.51 -31.51
CA ILE A 417 -8.52 7.94 -31.04
C ILE A 417 -8.21 6.69 -30.23
N ASP A 418 -8.61 6.69 -28.96
CA ASP A 418 -8.56 5.55 -28.08
C ASP A 418 -9.97 4.97 -27.89
N LEU A 419 -10.08 3.66 -28.07
CA LEU A 419 -11.28 2.87 -27.81
C LEU A 419 -10.90 1.79 -26.82
N GLY A 420 -11.71 1.53 -25.81
CA GLY A 420 -11.41 0.45 -24.90
C GLY A 420 -12.58 -0.11 -24.14
N TYR A 421 -12.32 -1.29 -23.58
CA TYR A 421 -13.22 -2.03 -22.73
C TYR A 421 -12.51 -2.43 -21.45
N HIS A 422 -13.17 -2.20 -20.33
CA HIS A 422 -12.66 -2.47 -19.00
C HIS A 422 -13.63 -3.40 -18.28
N LEU A 423 -13.08 -4.38 -17.56
CA LEU A 423 -13.81 -5.25 -16.67
C LEU A 423 -13.00 -5.39 -15.38
N ASP A 424 -13.61 -5.05 -14.25
CA ASP A 424 -13.09 -5.41 -12.95
C ASP A 424 -14.08 -6.30 -12.19
N TYR A 425 -13.54 -7.20 -11.39
CA TYR A 425 -14.26 -8.07 -10.48
C TYR A 425 -13.54 -8.07 -9.15
N TYR A 426 -14.24 -7.67 -8.09
CA TYR A 426 -13.72 -7.60 -6.73
C TYR A 426 -14.52 -8.51 -5.81
N GLN A 427 -13.84 -9.19 -4.89
CA GLN A 427 -14.48 -10.06 -3.91
C GLN A 427 -13.92 -9.79 -2.51
N LEU A 428 -14.83 -9.59 -1.56
CA LEU A 428 -14.51 -9.45 -0.13
C LEU A 428 -14.86 -10.76 0.59
N ARG A 429 -13.92 -11.31 1.34
CA ARG A 429 -14.12 -12.45 2.23
C ARG A 429 -13.54 -12.10 3.58
N GLN A 430 -14.38 -11.77 4.56
CA GLN A 430 -13.92 -11.45 5.91
C GLN A 430 -14.63 -12.33 6.93
N ILE A 431 -13.86 -13.03 7.76
CA ILE A 431 -14.35 -13.80 8.89
C ILE A 431 -13.62 -13.32 10.14
N VAL A 432 -14.36 -13.09 11.22
CA VAL A 432 -13.82 -12.75 12.54
C VAL A 432 -14.14 -13.87 13.50
N ASN A 433 -13.11 -14.38 14.17
CA ASN A 433 -13.22 -15.36 15.24
C ASN A 433 -12.73 -14.75 16.56
N ALA A 434 -13.30 -15.19 17.67
CA ALA A 434 -12.69 -15.01 18.98
C ALA A 434 -11.40 -15.84 19.04
N SER A 435 -10.48 -15.48 19.93
CA SER A 435 -9.24 -16.21 20.16
C SER A 435 -8.88 -16.20 21.63
N SER A 436 -8.43 -17.36 22.14
CA SER A 436 -7.85 -17.47 23.49
C SER A 436 -6.41 -16.96 23.57
N ASP A 437 -5.71 -16.89 22.43
CA ASP A 437 -4.37 -16.33 22.30
C ASP A 437 -4.22 -15.58 20.96
N TRP A 438 -4.41 -14.26 21.00
CA TRP A 438 -4.28 -13.39 19.83
C TRP A 438 -2.84 -13.36 19.27
N MET A 439 -1.82 -13.77 20.04
CA MET A 439 -0.44 -13.84 19.57
C MET A 439 -0.12 -15.15 18.81
N GLY A 440 -0.95 -16.17 18.96
CA GLY A 440 -0.70 -17.53 18.43
C GLY A 440 -1.50 -17.89 17.17
N SER A 441 -2.22 -16.94 16.56
CA SER A 441 -3.11 -17.17 15.40
C SER A 441 -4.12 -18.33 15.58
N GLN A 442 -4.55 -18.59 16.82
CA GLN A 442 -5.52 -19.64 17.15
C GLN A 442 -6.95 -19.14 16.99
N LYS A 443 -7.64 -19.57 15.92
CA LYS A 443 -9.06 -19.25 15.70
C LYS A 443 -9.95 -20.07 16.63
N GLY A 444 -10.70 -19.38 17.48
CA GLY A 444 -11.75 -19.93 18.31
C GLY A 444 -13.13 -19.77 17.66
N THR A 445 -14.13 -19.51 18.49
CA THR A 445 -15.53 -19.43 18.07
C THR A 445 -15.76 -18.31 17.05
N PHE A 446 -16.70 -18.55 16.13
CA PHE A 446 -17.17 -17.54 15.18
C PHE A 446 -17.69 -16.29 15.91
N SER A 447 -17.35 -15.10 15.42
CA SER A 447 -17.86 -13.82 15.92
C SER A 447 -18.68 -13.09 14.87
N SER A 448 -18.14 -12.91 13.66
CA SER A 448 -18.84 -12.24 12.57
C SER A 448 -18.26 -12.60 11.20
N LEU A 449 -19.04 -12.38 10.14
CA LEU A 449 -18.63 -12.49 8.75
C LEU A 449 -19.13 -11.27 7.97
N SER A 450 -18.31 -10.81 7.02
CA SER A 450 -18.70 -9.82 6.02
C SER A 450 -18.16 -10.28 4.66
N SER A 451 -19.04 -10.45 3.68
CA SER A 451 -18.65 -10.87 2.33
C SER A 451 -19.53 -10.24 1.28
N GLY A 452 -19.02 -10.15 0.06
CA GLY A 452 -19.77 -9.69 -1.09
C GLY A 452 -18.87 -9.61 -2.32
N ASN A 453 -19.50 -9.39 -3.47
CA ASN A 453 -18.83 -9.27 -4.75
C ASN A 453 -19.25 -7.97 -5.44
N THR A 454 -18.34 -7.37 -6.20
CA THR A 454 -18.66 -6.25 -7.09
C THR A 454 -18.04 -6.47 -8.46
N LYS A 455 -18.69 -5.96 -9.48
CA LYS A 455 -18.26 -6.09 -10.87
C LYS A 455 -18.52 -4.79 -11.62
N THR A 456 -17.55 -4.33 -12.40
CA THR A 456 -17.73 -3.14 -13.24
C THR A 456 -17.36 -3.47 -14.67
N HIS A 457 -18.28 -3.19 -15.58
CA HIS A 457 -18.00 -3.14 -17.01
C HIS A 457 -17.90 -1.69 -17.45
N ALA A 458 -16.95 -1.37 -18.33
CA ALA A 458 -16.94 -0.08 -18.99
C ALA A 458 -16.55 -0.18 -20.46
N VAL A 459 -17.14 0.70 -21.25
CA VAL A 459 -16.68 1.03 -22.61
C VAL A 459 -16.34 2.51 -22.65
N TYR A 460 -15.27 2.85 -23.36
CA TYR A 460 -14.88 4.24 -23.52
C TYR A 460 -14.38 4.53 -24.94
N VAL A 461 -14.55 5.78 -25.32
CA VAL A 461 -13.91 6.41 -26.47
C VAL A 461 -13.29 7.73 -26.03
N GLN A 462 -12.15 8.06 -26.61
CA GLN A 462 -11.53 9.36 -26.48
C GLN A 462 -10.89 9.74 -27.80
N ASP A 463 -11.15 10.95 -28.29
CA ASP A 463 -10.48 11.51 -29.45
C ASP A 463 -9.74 12.77 -29.05
N LYS A 464 -8.43 12.77 -29.27
CA LYS A 464 -7.61 13.97 -29.22
C LYS A 464 -7.38 14.47 -30.64
N TRP A 465 -7.95 15.63 -30.94
CA TRP A 465 -7.74 16.36 -32.19
C TRP A 465 -6.70 17.46 -31.99
N GLN A 466 -5.56 17.36 -32.68
CA GLN A 466 -4.56 18.41 -32.79
C GLN A 466 -4.97 19.42 -33.87
N ILE A 467 -5.62 20.51 -33.47
CA ILE A 467 -6.18 21.51 -34.40
C ILE A 467 -5.07 22.39 -34.98
N THR A 468 -4.13 22.82 -34.14
CA THR A 468 -2.91 23.55 -34.53
C THR A 468 -1.74 23.09 -33.66
N PRO A 469 -0.47 23.41 -33.94
CA PRO A 469 0.64 23.02 -33.06
C PRO A 469 0.51 23.45 -31.58
N LEU A 470 -0.30 24.48 -31.29
CA LEU A 470 -0.51 25.02 -29.94
C LEU A 470 -1.89 24.66 -29.34
N TRP A 471 -2.84 24.21 -30.16
CA TRP A 471 -4.21 23.93 -29.72
C TRP A 471 -4.59 22.49 -30.00
N ALA A 472 -5.04 21.79 -28.96
CA ALA A 472 -5.66 20.49 -29.06
C ALA A 472 -7.03 20.50 -28.36
N LEU A 473 -7.98 19.77 -28.94
CA LEU A 473 -9.27 19.46 -28.34
C LEU A 473 -9.28 17.98 -27.97
N THR A 474 -9.78 17.64 -26.80
CA THR A 474 -10.02 16.24 -26.42
C THR A 474 -11.46 16.09 -26.01
N LEU A 475 -12.11 15.10 -26.60
CA LEU A 475 -13.49 14.72 -26.31
C LEU A 475 -13.49 13.27 -25.89
N GLY A 476 -14.12 12.95 -24.78
CA GLY A 476 -14.25 11.58 -24.31
C GLY A 476 -15.64 11.24 -23.82
N ALA A 477 -15.95 9.96 -23.87
CA ALA A 477 -17.15 9.41 -23.30
C ALA A 477 -16.83 8.04 -22.71
N ARG A 478 -17.36 7.78 -21.51
CA ARG A 478 -17.26 6.49 -20.84
C ARG A 478 -18.63 6.08 -20.31
N GLN A 479 -19.04 4.85 -20.60
CA GLN A 479 -20.23 4.25 -20.03
C GLN A 479 -19.79 3.13 -19.09
N GLU A 480 -20.25 3.16 -17.84
CA GLU A 480 -19.97 2.14 -16.83
C GLU A 480 -21.28 1.47 -16.39
N HIS A 481 -21.22 0.15 -16.25
CA HIS A 481 -22.23 -0.66 -15.59
C HIS A 481 -21.60 -1.34 -14.38
N TYR A 482 -22.02 -0.92 -13.19
CA TYR A 482 -21.56 -1.45 -11.91
C TYR A 482 -22.63 -2.35 -11.31
N GLU A 483 -22.21 -3.47 -10.72
CA GLU A 483 -23.04 -4.41 -9.98
C GLU A 483 -22.39 -4.74 -8.63
N ALA A 484 -23.19 -4.84 -7.58
CA ALA A 484 -22.82 -5.38 -6.28
C ALA A 484 -23.83 -6.47 -5.91
N TYR A 485 -23.34 -7.64 -5.54
CA TYR A 485 -24.18 -8.81 -5.33
C TYR A 485 -23.60 -9.76 -4.29
N ASP A 486 -24.41 -10.73 -3.83
CA ASP A 486 -24.06 -11.69 -2.77
C ASP A 486 -23.57 -11.03 -1.47
N GLY A 487 -24.03 -9.82 -1.19
CA GLY A 487 -23.67 -9.09 0.02
C GLY A 487 -24.25 -9.77 1.26
N VAL A 488 -23.39 -10.11 2.22
CA VAL A 488 -23.79 -10.75 3.48
C VAL A 488 -23.01 -10.16 4.65
N ASN A 489 -23.75 -9.83 5.72
CA ASN A 489 -23.19 -9.61 7.04
C ASN A 489 -23.83 -10.59 8.02
N GLN A 490 -23.00 -11.27 8.81
CA GLN A 490 -23.47 -12.18 9.85
C GLN A 490 -22.74 -11.88 11.16
N ASN A 491 -23.48 -11.90 12.27
CA ASN A 491 -22.89 -11.96 13.61
C ASN A 491 -23.32 -13.29 14.29
N THR A 492 -23.02 -13.47 15.56
CA THR A 492 -23.34 -14.71 16.28
C THR A 492 -24.83 -15.06 16.35
N THR A 493 -25.73 -14.10 16.12
CA THR A 493 -27.18 -14.27 16.30
C THR A 493 -28.02 -13.87 15.09
N ASN A 494 -27.49 -13.07 14.17
CA ASN A 494 -28.21 -12.47 13.06
C ASN A 494 -27.47 -12.68 11.74
N LEU A 495 -28.24 -12.94 10.68
CA LEU A 495 -27.79 -12.98 9.30
C LEU A 495 -28.55 -11.91 8.50
N ALA A 496 -27.81 -10.98 7.90
CA ALA A 496 -28.33 -9.98 6.98
C ALA A 496 -27.80 -10.28 5.58
N ARG A 497 -28.71 -10.55 4.64
CA ARG A 497 -28.42 -10.61 3.20
C ARG A 497 -28.84 -9.29 2.57
N TYR A 498 -27.96 -8.70 1.79
CA TYR A 498 -28.22 -7.47 1.07
C TYR A 498 -28.75 -7.80 -0.32
N GLU A 499 -29.72 -7.03 -0.79
CA GLU A 499 -30.20 -7.10 -2.16
C GLU A 499 -29.10 -6.67 -3.14
N ASP A 500 -29.07 -7.33 -4.28
CA ASP A 500 -28.18 -6.97 -5.38
C ASP A 500 -28.51 -5.55 -5.86
N ARG A 501 -27.47 -4.78 -6.19
CA ARG A 501 -27.60 -3.41 -6.68
C ARG A 501 -26.82 -3.26 -7.97
N SER A 502 -27.42 -2.60 -8.94
CA SER A 502 -26.72 -2.21 -10.17
C SER A 502 -26.90 -0.74 -10.47
N ARG A 503 -25.93 -0.16 -11.19
CA ARG A 503 -25.96 1.24 -11.61
C ARG A 503 -25.30 1.41 -12.97
N ASN A 504 -26.02 2.09 -13.86
CA ASN A 504 -25.49 2.58 -15.13
C ASN A 504 -25.10 4.04 -14.98
N THR A 505 -23.88 4.41 -15.40
CA THR A 505 -23.40 5.80 -15.34
C THR A 505 -22.69 6.17 -16.63
N PHE A 506 -23.08 7.31 -17.21
CA PHE A 506 -22.40 7.93 -18.34
C PHE A 506 -21.52 9.08 -17.85
N SER A 507 -20.27 9.11 -18.28
CA SER A 507 -19.28 10.13 -17.94
C SER A 507 -18.74 10.79 -19.21
N PRO A 508 -19.22 11.99 -19.60
CA PRO A 508 -18.57 12.79 -20.63
C PRO A 508 -17.25 13.37 -20.08
N LYS A 509 -16.25 13.52 -20.95
CA LYS A 509 -14.91 14.01 -20.62
C LYS A 509 -14.47 15.10 -21.57
#